data_AF-A0AAI9CBS4-F1
#
_entry.id   AF-A0AAI9CBS4-F1
#
_cell.length_a   1.000
_cell.length_b   1.000
_cell.length_c   1.000
_cell.angle_alpha   90.00
_cell.angle_beta   90.00
_cell.angle_gamma   90.00
#
_symmetry.space_group_name_H-M   'P 1'
#
loop_
_entity.id
_entity.type
_entity.pdbx_description
1 polymer ?
#
loop_
_entity_poly.entity_id
_entity_poly.type
_entity_poly.pdbx_seq_one_letter_code
_entity_poly.pdbx_strand_id
1 'polypeptide(L)'
;MSPFINTAWPRFFTVALPIAVFAVFLSNSIDASPNDWLMQAMLLLTPVSFLLFLGLGWQRLRKAHAEYPILKSELHRMLEALIGNVKVAALWFGLTVVGMFALMLAWVLLRKTGA
;
A
#
# COMPACT_ATOMS: atom_id res chain seq x y z
N MET A 1 -15.95 8.95 -26.65
CA MET A 1 -15.40 8.82 -25.27
C MET A 1 -14.24 9.79 -25.11
N SER A 2 -14.03 10.38 -23.92
CA SER A 2 -12.88 11.27 -23.67
C SER A 2 -11.54 10.52 -23.90
N PRO A 3 -10.55 11.14 -24.59
CA PRO A 3 -9.23 10.55 -24.82
C PRO A 3 -8.35 10.56 -23.55
N PHE A 4 -8.76 11.32 -22.54
CA PHE A 4 -8.03 11.51 -21.28
C PHE A 4 -8.31 10.40 -20.27
N ILE A 5 -7.35 10.15 -19.38
CA ILE A 5 -7.52 9.24 -18.26
C ILE A 5 -8.63 9.75 -17.32
N ASN A 6 -9.31 8.83 -16.64
CA ASN A 6 -10.32 9.18 -15.64
C ASN A 6 -9.71 9.04 -14.23
N THR A 7 -9.44 10.16 -13.58
CA THR A 7 -8.83 10.21 -12.24
C THR A 7 -9.85 10.40 -11.11
N ALA A 8 -11.14 10.13 -11.37
CA ALA A 8 -12.18 10.21 -10.34
C ALA A 8 -11.96 9.15 -9.24
N TRP A 9 -12.31 9.50 -8.00
CA TRP A 9 -12.16 8.61 -6.85
C TRP A 9 -12.76 7.20 -7.02
N PRO A 10 -13.91 6.99 -7.69
CA PRO A 10 -14.41 5.64 -7.93
C PRO A 10 -13.41 4.72 -8.64
N ARG A 11 -12.56 5.25 -9.54
CA ARG A 11 -11.51 4.47 -10.23
C ARG A 11 -10.34 4.10 -9.31
N PHE A 12 -10.06 4.91 -8.30
CA PHE A 12 -9.12 4.52 -7.25
C PHE A 12 -9.68 3.34 -6.44
N PHE A 13 -10.95 3.44 -6.04
CA PHE A 13 -11.59 2.44 -5.20
C PHE A 13 -11.76 1.07 -5.87
N THR A 14 -11.80 0.98 -7.20
CA THR A 14 -11.78 -0.33 -7.89
C THR A 14 -10.52 -1.15 -7.60
N VAL A 15 -9.41 -0.49 -7.24
CA VAL A 15 -8.15 -1.16 -6.85
C VAL A 15 -7.97 -1.16 -5.33
N ALA A 16 -8.26 -0.04 -4.66
CA ALA A 16 -8.05 0.09 -3.22
C ALA A 16 -9.00 -0.79 -2.38
N LEU A 17 -10.26 -0.95 -2.80
CA LEU A 17 -11.23 -1.75 -2.03
C LEU A 17 -10.84 -3.24 -1.93
N PRO A 18 -10.49 -3.94 -3.03
CA PRO A 18 -10.02 -5.32 -2.94
C PRO A 18 -8.85 -5.50 -1.96
N ILE A 19 -7.91 -4.56 -1.92
CA ILE A 19 -6.75 -4.60 -1.01
C ILE A 19 -7.18 -4.37 0.44
N ALA A 20 -8.09 -3.43 0.68
CA ALA A 20 -8.65 -3.19 2.01
C ALA A 20 -9.43 -4.40 2.52
N VAL A 21 -10.26 -5.02 1.68
CA VAL A 21 -10.99 -6.25 2.01
C VAL A 21 -10.03 -7.38 2.34
N PHE A 22 -8.96 -7.54 1.55
CA PHE A 22 -7.90 -8.50 1.82
C PHE A 22 -7.22 -8.25 3.17
N ALA A 23 -6.92 -7.00 3.51
CA ALA A 23 -6.35 -6.63 4.81
C ALA A 23 -7.29 -7.02 5.97
N VAL A 24 -8.59 -6.77 5.83
CA VAL A 24 -9.60 -7.16 6.83
C VAL A 24 -9.63 -8.69 6.99
N PHE A 25 -9.58 -9.43 5.88
CA PHE A 25 -9.55 -10.89 5.93
C PHE A 25 -8.30 -11.40 6.67
N LEU A 26 -7.12 -10.85 6.38
CA LEU A 26 -5.88 -11.18 7.11
C LEU A 26 -6.00 -10.86 8.60
N SER A 27 -6.57 -9.70 8.95
CA SER A 27 -6.79 -9.32 10.34
C SER A 27 -7.68 -10.31 11.09
N ASN A 28 -8.75 -10.76 10.45
CA ASN A 28 -9.73 -11.68 11.06
C ASN A 28 -9.24 -13.14 11.13
N SER A 29 -8.10 -13.46 10.50
CA SER A 29 -7.51 -14.80 10.50
C SER A 29 -6.59 -15.09 11.68
N ILE A 30 -6.34 -14.11 12.55
CA ILE A 30 -5.43 -14.22 13.68
C ILE A 30 -6.22 -14.31 14.98
N ASP A 31 -5.83 -15.25 15.83
CA ASP A 31 -6.40 -15.46 17.16
C ASP A 31 -6.02 -14.37 18.16
N ALA A 32 -6.84 -14.18 19.18
CA ALA A 32 -6.62 -13.20 20.25
C ALA A 32 -5.68 -13.71 21.35
N SER A 33 -4.50 -14.24 20.99
CA SER A 33 -3.52 -14.71 21.98
C SER A 33 -2.49 -13.62 22.37
N PRO A 34 -1.83 -13.74 23.54
CA PRO A 34 -0.80 -12.78 23.95
C PRO A 34 0.35 -12.74 22.93
N ASN A 35 0.65 -11.53 22.44
CA ASN A 35 1.66 -11.22 21.41
C ASN A 35 1.27 -11.48 19.94
N ASP A 36 0.10 -12.02 19.63
CA ASP A 36 -0.34 -12.21 18.23
C ASP A 36 -0.66 -10.90 17.51
N TRP A 37 -0.79 -9.78 18.26
CA TRP A 37 -0.84 -8.43 17.68
C TRP A 37 0.42 -8.10 16.85
N LEU A 38 1.59 -8.69 17.15
CA LEU A 38 2.81 -8.51 16.34
C LEU A 38 2.68 -9.22 14.99
N MET A 39 2.10 -10.42 14.98
CA MET A 39 1.79 -11.16 13.75
C MET A 39 0.75 -10.39 12.94
N GLN A 40 -0.28 -9.84 13.60
CA GLN A 40 -1.30 -9.01 12.98
C GLN A 40 -0.71 -7.74 12.38
N ALA A 41 0.12 -7.02 13.12
CA ALA A 41 0.83 -5.85 12.62
C ALA A 41 1.71 -6.20 11.42
N MET A 42 2.43 -7.33 11.46
CA MET A 42 3.26 -7.80 10.34
C MET A 42 2.43 -8.09 9.09
N LEU A 43 1.32 -8.83 9.22
CA LEU A 43 0.43 -9.16 8.09
C LEU A 43 -0.26 -7.92 7.51
N LEU A 44 -0.63 -6.96 8.36
CA LEU A 44 -1.31 -5.74 7.94
C LEU A 44 -0.35 -4.67 7.40
N LEU A 45 0.94 -4.71 7.76
CA LEU A 45 1.92 -3.70 7.35
C LEU A 45 2.00 -3.57 5.83
N THR A 46 1.99 -4.68 5.10
CA THR A 46 2.05 -4.69 3.63
C THR A 46 0.81 -4.05 2.97
N PRO A 47 -0.42 -4.55 3.20
CA PRO A 47 -1.59 -3.97 2.56
C PRO A 47 -1.83 -2.51 2.99
N VAL A 48 -1.57 -2.16 4.25
CA VAL A 48 -1.68 -0.76 4.71
C VAL A 48 -0.64 0.12 4.01
N SER A 49 0.63 -0.30 3.95
CA SER A 49 1.67 0.44 3.25
C SER A 49 1.32 0.66 1.78
N PHE A 50 0.79 -0.37 1.10
CA PHE A 50 0.38 -0.28 -0.28
C PHE A 50 -0.81 0.67 -0.49
N LEU A 51 -1.82 0.64 0.37
CA LEU A 51 -2.97 1.55 0.33
C LEU A 51 -2.54 3.02 0.52
N LEU A 52 -1.64 3.27 1.47
CA LEU A 52 -1.09 4.60 1.71
C LEU A 52 -0.30 5.09 0.50
N PHE A 53 0.58 4.25 -0.04
CA PHE A 53 1.38 4.57 -1.21
C PHE A 53 0.50 4.86 -2.44
N LEU A 54 -0.52 4.01 -2.69
CA LEU A 54 -1.48 4.21 -3.77
C LEU A 54 -2.31 5.48 -3.57
N GLY A 55 -2.76 5.77 -2.34
CA GLY A 55 -3.54 6.97 -2.04
C GLY A 55 -2.77 8.26 -2.35
N LEU A 56 -1.51 8.33 -1.90
CA LEU A 56 -0.60 9.44 -2.21
C LEU A 56 -0.30 9.50 -3.70
N GLY A 57 -0.06 8.35 -4.35
CA GLY A 57 0.14 8.26 -5.79
C GLY A 57 -1.05 8.77 -6.59
N TRP A 58 -2.27 8.43 -6.16
CA TRP A 58 -3.49 8.90 -6.81
C TRP A 58 -3.66 10.41 -6.70
N GLN A 59 -3.32 11.00 -5.56
CA GLN A 59 -3.30 12.45 -5.38
C GLN A 59 -2.29 13.12 -6.32
N ARG A 60 -1.07 12.56 -6.44
CA ARG A 60 -0.05 13.04 -7.39
C ARG A 60 -0.53 12.96 -8.84
N LEU A 61 -1.10 11.82 -9.23
CA LEU A 61 -1.66 11.61 -10.57
C LEU A 61 -2.77 12.62 -10.89
N ARG A 62 -3.69 12.86 -9.95
CA ARG A 62 -4.74 13.87 -10.10
C ARG A 62 -4.19 15.27 -10.28
N LYS A 63 -3.17 15.63 -9.51
CA LYS A 63 -2.50 16.93 -9.62
C LYS A 63 -1.83 17.09 -10.98
N ALA A 64 -1.04 16.09 -11.41
CA ALA A 64 -0.38 16.10 -12.71
C ALA A 64 -1.38 16.17 -13.87
N HIS A 65 -2.49 15.45 -13.77
CA HIS A 65 -3.57 15.47 -14.76
C HIS A 65 -4.29 16.83 -14.83
N ALA A 66 -4.44 17.52 -13.70
CA ALA A 66 -5.05 18.84 -13.65
C ALA A 66 -4.14 19.94 -14.23
N GLU A 67 -2.83 19.83 -14.04
CA GLU A 67 -1.84 20.74 -14.63
C GLU A 67 -1.70 20.52 -16.14
N TYR A 68 -1.53 19.26 -16.55
CA TYR A 68 -1.46 18.86 -17.95
C TYR A 68 -2.28 17.59 -18.16
N PRO A 69 -3.40 17.65 -18.91
CA PRO A 69 -4.22 16.48 -19.18
C PRO A 69 -3.40 15.33 -19.78
N ILE A 70 -3.58 14.14 -19.22
CA ILE A 70 -2.86 12.91 -19.59
C ILE A 70 -3.78 12.05 -20.47
N LEU A 71 -3.28 11.64 -21.62
CA LEU A 71 -3.98 10.77 -22.56
C LEU A 71 -3.94 9.32 -22.10
N LYS A 72 -4.95 8.52 -22.45
CA LYS A 72 -4.97 7.08 -22.17
C LYS A 72 -3.82 6.31 -22.84
N SER A 73 -3.29 6.82 -23.94
CA SER A 73 -2.14 6.26 -24.65
C SER A 73 -0.81 6.54 -23.93
N GLU A 74 -0.75 7.54 -23.05
CA GLU A 74 0.46 7.95 -22.32
C GLU A 74 0.62 7.17 -21.02
N LEU A 75 0.63 5.84 -21.11
CA LEU A 75 0.70 4.96 -19.95
C LEU A 75 1.95 5.22 -19.11
N HIS A 76 3.08 5.55 -19.74
CA HIS A 76 4.32 5.87 -19.04
C HIS A 76 4.18 7.09 -18.13
N ARG A 77 3.62 8.19 -18.65
CA ARG A 77 3.40 9.43 -17.91
C ARG A 77 2.38 9.25 -16.78
N MET A 78 1.37 8.41 -16.99
CA MET A 78 0.44 8.01 -15.93
C MET A 78 1.17 7.25 -14.80
N LEU A 79 2.03 6.28 -15.13
CA LEU A 79 2.80 5.52 -14.14
C LEU A 79 3.81 6.38 -13.40
N GLU A 80 4.53 7.26 -14.09
CA GLU A 80 5.48 8.20 -13.48
C GLU A 80 4.78 9.12 -12.48
N ALA A 81 3.59 9.65 -12.82
CA ALA A 81 2.84 10.49 -11.90
C ALA A 81 2.29 9.70 -10.69
N LEU A 82 1.88 8.45 -10.90
CA LEU A 82 1.38 7.57 -9.83
C LEU A 82 2.50 7.15 -8.87
N ILE A 83 3.63 6.67 -9.39
CA ILE A 83 4.78 6.20 -8.60
C ILE A 83 5.52 7.41 -7.99
N GLY A 84 5.65 8.49 -8.74
CA GLY A 84 6.47 9.65 -8.38
C GLY A 84 7.96 9.32 -8.42
N ASN A 85 8.71 9.82 -7.44
CA ASN A 85 10.14 9.55 -7.35
C ASN A 85 10.41 8.08 -6.99
N VAL A 86 11.01 7.34 -7.93
CA VAL A 86 11.32 5.91 -7.77
C VAL A 86 12.21 5.63 -6.55
N LYS A 87 13.14 6.53 -6.20
CA LYS A 87 13.98 6.37 -5.00
C LYS A 87 13.16 6.43 -3.72
N VAL A 88 12.18 7.32 -3.67
CA VAL A 88 11.25 7.42 -2.52
C VAL A 88 10.35 6.20 -2.45
N ALA A 89 9.85 5.71 -3.60
CA ALA A 89 9.07 4.48 -3.65
C ALA A 89 9.88 3.26 -3.19
N ALA A 90 11.13 3.11 -3.67
CA ALA A 90 12.03 2.05 -3.26
C ALA A 90 12.33 2.10 -1.76
N LEU A 91 12.58 3.30 -1.22
CA LEU A 91 12.76 3.50 0.22
C LEU A 91 11.49 3.13 1.02
N TRP A 92 10.32 3.54 0.55
CA TRP A 92 9.03 3.26 1.18
C TRP A 92 8.78 1.76 1.32
N PHE A 93 8.92 1.02 0.22
CA PHE A 93 8.73 -0.44 0.23
C PHE A 93 9.89 -1.16 0.93
N GLY A 94 11.12 -0.65 0.83
CA GLY A 94 12.26 -1.14 1.60
C GLY A 94 12.00 -1.08 3.10
N LEU A 95 11.51 0.06 3.60
CA LEU A 95 11.13 0.24 5.02
C LEU A 95 9.97 -0.67 5.43
N THR A 96 9.03 -0.91 4.53
CA THR A 96 7.92 -1.86 4.76
C THR A 96 8.47 -3.27 5.00
N VAL A 97 9.38 -3.73 4.14
CA VAL A 97 10.03 -5.05 4.28
C VAL A 97 10.86 -5.14 5.55
N VAL A 98 11.69 -4.13 5.84
CA VAL A 98 12.47 -4.08 7.09
C VAL A 98 11.57 -4.12 8.32
N GLY A 99 10.45 -3.36 8.31
CA GLY A 99 9.46 -3.36 9.38
C GLY A 99 8.82 -4.75 9.58
N MET A 100 8.49 -5.47 8.51
CA MET A 100 7.99 -6.84 8.62
C MET A 100 8.99 -7.77 9.29
N PHE A 101 10.26 -7.73 8.89
CA PHE A 101 11.31 -8.56 9.49
C PHE A 101 11.52 -8.21 10.97
N ALA A 102 11.48 -6.93 11.33
CA ALA A 102 11.61 -6.50 12.71
C ALA A 102 10.46 -7.02 13.59
N LEU A 103 9.21 -6.93 13.10
CA LEU A 103 8.03 -7.45 13.79
C LEU A 103 8.07 -8.98 13.93
N MET A 104 8.46 -9.68 12.87
CA MET A 104 8.63 -11.14 12.91
C MET A 104 9.70 -11.56 13.93
N LEU A 105 10.86 -10.88 13.92
CA LEU A 105 11.94 -11.17 14.86
C LEU A 105 11.50 -10.91 16.30
N ALA A 106 10.81 -9.79 16.56
CA ALA A 106 10.25 -9.48 17.88
C ALA A 106 9.27 -10.56 18.35
N TRP A 107 8.36 -11.00 17.48
CA TRP A 107 7.42 -12.08 17.80
C TRP A 107 8.14 -13.40 18.14
N VAL A 108 9.15 -13.79 17.33
CA VAL A 108 9.95 -15.01 17.59
C VAL A 108 10.71 -14.92 18.92
N LEU A 109 11.33 -13.78 19.21
CA LEU A 109 12.08 -13.58 20.44
C LEU A 109 11.17 -13.67 21.67
N LEU A 110 10.03 -12.96 21.65
CA LEU A 110 9.06 -13.00 22.75
C LEU A 110 8.49 -14.40 22.98
N ARG A 111 8.22 -15.15 21.92
CA ARG A 111 7.75 -16.54 22.01
C ARG A 111 8.80 -17.47 22.63
N LYS A 112 10.10 -17.22 22.38
CA LYS A 112 11.20 -18.01 22.97
C LYS A 112 11.49 -17.65 24.43
N THR A 113 11.29 -16.39 24.83
CA THR A 113 11.56 -15.94 26.20
C THR A 113 10.38 -16.10 27.15
N GLY A 114 9.17 -16.32 26.63
CA GLY A 114 7.94 -16.52 27.40
C GLY A 114 7.48 -17.98 27.53
N ALA A 115 8.36 -18.96 27.25
CA ALA A 115 8.13 -20.40 27.46
C ALA A 115 8.97 -20.91 28.64
#